data_AF-A0A7N2M8L2-F1
#
_entry.id   AF-A0A7N2M8L2-F1
#
_cell.length_a   1.000
_cell.length_b   1.000
_cell.length_c   1.000
_cell.angle_alpha   90.00
_cell.angle_beta   90.00
_cell.angle_gamma   90.00
#
_symmetry.space_group_name_H-M   'P 1'
#
loop_
_entity.id
_entity.type
_entity.pdbx_description
1 polymer ?
#
loop_
_entity_poly.entity_id
_entity_poly.type
_entity_poly.pdbx_seq_one_letter_code
_entity_poly.pdbx_strand_id
1 'polypeptide(L)'
;MVYIVYMGNLPKGEISASSIHANILQEAIGRCSKIIGGRYYLSQGKIGPHEFASPRDSRGHGTHTASTAAGNLVSGASLFGLGSGTTRGGVPSARIAVYKICYPDGCLDADILAAFDDAISDGVDIISLSVGGFPKDYLKDSIAIGAFHAMKNGILTSNSAGNCGPSPATISNVSPWSLSVRGY
;
A
#
# COMPACT_ATOMS: atom_id res chain seq x y z
N MET A 1 4.22 7.70 1.38
CA MET A 1 3.03 6.99 1.87
C MET A 1 2.84 5.77 1.00
N VAL A 2 2.59 4.66 1.65
CA VAL A 2 2.86 3.34 1.08
C VAL A 2 1.53 2.68 0.78
N TYR A 3 1.43 2.12 -0.41
CA TYR A 3 0.37 1.23 -0.82
C TYR A 3 0.74 -0.17 -0.30
N ILE A 4 -0.13 -0.72 0.54
CA ILE A 4 0.08 -2.02 1.15
C ILE A 4 -0.97 -2.96 0.64
N VAL A 5 -0.50 -4.09 0.17
CA VAL A 5 -1.31 -5.05 -0.53
C VAL A 5 -1.22 -6.37 0.18
N TYR A 6 -2.38 -6.95 0.45
CA TYR A 6 -2.45 -8.26 1.06
C TYR A 6 -2.45 -9.30 -0.04
N MET A 7 -1.53 -10.24 0.10
CA MET A 7 -1.58 -11.50 -0.63
C MET A 7 -1.87 -12.60 0.39
N GLY A 8 -2.87 -13.42 0.13
CA GLY A 8 -3.15 -14.63 0.88
C GLY A 8 -2.06 -15.66 0.59
N ASN A 9 -2.30 -16.53 -0.39
CA ASN A 9 -1.31 -17.52 -0.83
C ASN A 9 -0.39 -16.94 -1.92
N LEU A 10 0.81 -17.52 -2.08
CA LEU A 10 1.77 -17.15 -3.15
C LEU A 10 1.06 -17.15 -4.53
N PRO A 11 1.41 -16.21 -5.44
CA PRO A 11 0.77 -16.12 -6.75
C PRO A 11 0.88 -17.45 -7.50
N LYS A 12 -0.25 -17.93 -8.04
CA LYS A 12 -0.31 -19.13 -8.87
C LYS A 12 0.10 -18.77 -10.31
N GLY A 13 1.39 -18.72 -10.57
CA GLY A 13 1.95 -18.52 -11.90
C GLY A 13 3.47 -18.51 -11.85
N GLU A 14 4.11 -19.10 -12.86
CA GLU A 14 5.55 -18.97 -13.03
C GLU A 14 5.90 -17.50 -13.17
N ILE A 15 6.63 -16.99 -12.17
CA ILE A 15 7.21 -15.65 -12.20
C ILE A 15 8.25 -15.66 -13.33
N SER A 16 7.87 -15.14 -14.50
CA SER A 16 8.83 -14.78 -15.55
C SER A 16 9.56 -13.52 -15.10
N ALA A 17 10.50 -13.69 -14.18
CA ALA A 17 11.46 -12.67 -13.82
C ALA A 17 12.41 -12.49 -15.01
N SER A 18 12.32 -11.35 -15.70
CA SER A 18 13.48 -10.85 -16.44
C SER A 18 14.61 -10.64 -15.43
N SER A 19 15.56 -11.56 -15.50
CA SER A 19 16.75 -11.72 -14.69
C SER A 19 17.49 -10.38 -14.57
N ILE A 20 17.76 -9.85 -13.37
CA ILE A 20 19.08 -10.02 -12.71
C ILE A 20 19.05 -9.67 -11.19
N HIS A 21 17.92 -9.27 -10.60
CA HIS A 21 17.89 -8.85 -9.17
C HIS A 21 17.29 -9.86 -8.17
N ALA A 22 16.80 -11.02 -8.62
CA ALA A 22 16.09 -11.96 -7.75
C ALA A 22 17.00 -12.75 -6.77
N ASN A 23 18.28 -12.95 -7.09
CA ASN A 23 19.15 -13.84 -6.31
C ASN A 23 19.64 -13.24 -4.98
N ILE A 24 19.69 -11.90 -4.83
CA ILE A 24 20.09 -11.26 -3.57
C ILE A 24 18.90 -11.20 -2.58
N LEU A 25 17.68 -11.07 -3.08
CA LEU A 25 16.47 -11.06 -2.26
C LEU A 25 16.10 -12.46 -1.77
N GLN A 26 16.37 -13.52 -2.54
CA GLN A 26 16.10 -14.90 -2.11
C GLN A 26 17.00 -15.38 -0.95
N GLU A 27 18.22 -14.85 -0.81
CA GLU A 27 19.08 -15.17 0.34
C GLU A 27 18.77 -14.31 1.59
N ALA A 28 18.29 -13.07 1.41
CA ALA A 28 17.94 -12.19 2.54
C ALA A 28 16.51 -12.42 3.07
N ILE A 29 15.60 -12.88 2.20
CA ILE A 29 14.18 -13.07 2.49
C ILE A 29 13.91 -14.58 2.44
N GLY A 30 14.22 -15.25 3.56
CA GLY A 30 13.92 -16.67 3.72
C GLY A 30 12.48 -16.99 3.33
N ARG A 31 12.25 -18.24 2.91
CA ARG A 31 11.05 -18.84 2.29
C ARG A 31 9.69 -18.62 3.00
N CYS A 32 9.60 -17.81 4.06
CA CYS A 32 8.43 -17.51 4.87
C CYS A 32 8.38 -16.09 5.47
N SER A 33 8.91 -15.05 4.82
CA SER A 33 8.82 -13.67 5.32
C SER A 33 7.39 -13.09 5.30
N LYS A 34 7.02 -12.30 6.32
CA LYS A 34 5.73 -11.55 6.35
C LYS A 34 5.61 -10.60 5.15
N ILE A 35 6.70 -9.92 4.82
CA ILE A 35 6.82 -9.05 3.65
C ILE A 35 7.43 -9.87 2.53
N ILE A 36 6.68 -10.10 1.45
CA ILE A 36 7.07 -10.98 0.35
C ILE A 36 7.51 -10.23 -0.91
N GLY A 37 7.30 -8.92 -0.95
CA GLY A 37 7.69 -8.07 -2.06
C GLY A 37 7.77 -6.61 -1.64
N GLY A 38 8.65 -5.86 -2.28
CA GLY A 38 8.83 -4.43 -2.06
C GLY A 38 9.28 -3.73 -3.34
N ARG A 39 8.48 -2.77 -3.81
CA ARG A 39 8.75 -1.90 -4.95
C ARG A 39 8.63 -0.44 -4.52
N TYR A 40 9.29 0.45 -5.26
CA TYR A 40 9.18 1.89 -5.07
C TYR A 40 9.11 2.58 -6.42
N TYR A 41 8.38 3.69 -6.48
CA TYR A 41 8.09 4.42 -7.71
C TYR A 41 8.44 5.88 -7.47
N LEU A 42 9.35 6.41 -8.28
CA LEU A 42 9.82 7.78 -8.16
C LEU A 42 10.02 8.37 -9.56
N SER A 43 8.93 8.69 -10.24
CA SER A 43 8.95 9.13 -11.64
C SER A 43 9.74 10.44 -11.84
N GLN A 44 9.82 11.29 -10.82
CA GLN A 44 10.62 12.53 -10.87
C GLN A 44 12.11 12.34 -10.63
N GLY A 45 12.54 11.16 -10.16
CA GLY A 45 13.95 10.84 -9.90
C GLY A 45 14.64 11.67 -8.80
N LYS A 46 13.91 12.56 -8.10
CA LYS A 46 14.45 13.40 -7.02
C LYS A 46 14.22 12.76 -5.67
N ILE A 47 15.30 12.44 -4.96
CA ILE A 47 15.23 11.90 -3.60
C ILE A 47 15.59 13.02 -2.63
N GLY A 48 14.64 13.36 -1.75
CA GLY A 48 14.86 14.34 -0.71
C GLY A 48 15.87 13.88 0.34
N PRO A 49 16.41 14.80 1.17
CA PRO A 49 17.22 14.41 2.32
C PRO A 49 16.41 13.48 3.25
N HIS A 50 17.06 12.43 3.77
CA HIS A 50 16.44 11.39 4.61
C HIS A 50 15.43 10.46 3.92
N GLU A 51 15.33 10.49 2.59
CA GLU A 51 14.60 9.50 1.79
C GLU A 51 15.51 8.40 1.26
N PHE A 52 14.89 7.28 0.90
CA PHE A 52 15.58 6.11 0.35
C PHE A 52 15.08 5.81 -1.06
N ALA A 53 16.03 5.49 -1.96
CA ALA A 53 15.79 4.89 -3.28
C ALA A 53 15.39 3.41 -3.13
N SER A 54 14.42 3.13 -2.26
CA SER A 54 14.00 1.78 -1.91
C SER A 54 12.58 1.79 -1.35
N PRO A 55 11.95 0.61 -1.20
CA PRO A 55 10.64 0.47 -0.58
C PRO A 55 10.63 0.82 0.92
N ARG A 56 11.77 1.19 1.51
CA ARG A 56 11.89 1.53 2.93
C ARG A 56 11.07 2.78 3.27
N ASP A 57 10.26 2.64 4.31
CA ASP A 57 9.49 3.72 4.90
C ASP A 57 10.37 4.60 5.80
N SER A 58 10.47 5.87 5.46
CA SER A 58 11.19 6.93 6.18
C SER A 58 10.29 7.71 7.14
N ARG A 59 8.96 7.64 6.96
CA ARG A 59 7.97 8.47 7.69
C ARG A 59 7.15 7.70 8.70
N GLY A 60 6.99 6.39 8.52
CA GLY A 60 6.26 5.50 9.42
C GLY A 60 4.78 5.32 9.08
N HIS A 61 4.19 6.16 8.21
CA HIS A 61 2.78 6.01 7.81
C HIS A 61 2.51 4.65 7.13
N GLY A 62 3.43 4.21 6.27
CA GLY A 62 3.31 2.91 5.63
C GLY A 62 3.39 1.78 6.64
N THR A 63 4.38 1.83 7.51
CA THR A 63 4.57 0.85 8.58
C THR A 63 3.35 0.76 9.50
N HIS A 64 2.77 1.91 9.89
CA HIS A 64 1.58 1.97 10.73
C HIS A 64 0.34 1.36 10.05
N THR A 65 0.06 1.74 8.81
CA THR A 65 -1.08 1.21 8.04
C THR A 65 -0.92 -0.29 7.75
N ALA A 66 0.28 -0.75 7.40
CA ALA A 66 0.58 -2.15 7.12
C ALA A 66 0.36 -3.02 8.36
N SER A 67 0.87 -2.58 9.51
CA SER A 67 0.75 -3.29 10.78
C SER A 67 -0.69 -3.32 11.29
N THR A 68 -1.46 -2.25 11.10
CA THR A 68 -2.90 -2.19 11.46
C THR A 68 -3.72 -3.25 10.73
N ALA A 69 -3.37 -3.56 9.50
CA ALA A 69 -4.17 -4.44 8.67
C ALA A 69 -3.65 -5.90 8.65
N ALA A 70 -2.33 -6.12 8.63
CA ALA A 70 -1.76 -7.48 8.60
C ALA A 70 -0.50 -7.66 9.49
N GLY A 71 -0.30 -6.79 10.49
CA GLY A 71 0.78 -6.95 11.45
C GLY A 71 0.71 -8.29 12.21
N ASN A 72 1.89 -8.87 12.48
CA ASN A 72 1.99 -10.02 13.37
C ASN A 72 1.63 -9.65 14.81
N LEU A 73 1.41 -10.67 15.64
CA LEU A 73 1.21 -10.48 17.07
C LEU A 73 2.51 -9.99 17.70
N VAL A 74 2.44 -8.86 18.42
CA VAL A 74 3.57 -8.31 19.18
C VAL A 74 3.10 -8.04 20.61
N SER A 75 3.57 -8.85 21.55
CA SER A 75 3.27 -8.72 22.98
C SER A 75 4.06 -7.59 23.62
N GLY A 76 3.45 -6.88 24.57
CA GLY A 76 4.12 -5.80 25.31
C GLY A 76 4.34 -4.53 24.49
N ALA A 77 3.64 -4.39 23.36
CA ALA A 77 3.68 -3.18 22.56
C ALA A 77 2.98 -2.04 23.33
N SER A 78 3.65 -0.89 23.40
CA SER A 78 3.11 0.33 24.00
C SER A 78 3.80 1.56 23.42
N LEU A 79 3.13 2.71 23.50
CA LEU A 79 3.74 4.02 23.22
C LEU A 79 4.05 4.70 24.55
N PHE A 80 5.31 4.63 25.00
CA PHE A 80 5.72 5.16 26.32
C PHE A 80 4.84 4.67 27.49
N GLY A 81 4.38 3.42 27.42
CA GLY A 81 3.47 2.81 28.41
C GLY A 81 1.98 3.00 28.13
N LEU A 82 1.58 3.87 27.20
CA LEU A 82 0.19 4.02 26.77
C LEU A 82 -0.22 2.88 25.81
N GLY A 83 -1.46 2.41 25.95
CA GLY A 83 -2.02 1.37 25.09
C GLY A 83 -1.30 0.02 25.22
N SER A 84 -0.73 -0.28 26.39
CA SER A 84 0.00 -1.53 26.64
C SER A 84 -0.87 -2.76 26.36
N GLY A 85 -0.35 -3.68 25.56
CA GLY A 85 -1.04 -4.92 25.25
C GLY A 85 -0.34 -5.73 24.18
N THR A 86 -1.09 -6.63 23.55
CA THR A 86 -0.65 -7.33 22.34
C THR A 86 -1.26 -6.65 21.12
N THR A 87 -0.43 -6.08 20.26
CA THR A 87 -0.89 -5.51 19.00
C THR A 87 -0.88 -6.56 17.90
N ARG A 88 -1.81 -6.44 16.94
CA ARG A 88 -1.88 -7.28 15.74
C ARG A 88 -2.66 -6.56 14.65
N GLY A 89 -2.48 -6.99 13.41
CA GLY A 89 -3.34 -6.55 12.31
C GLY A 89 -4.71 -7.24 12.31
N GLY A 90 -5.61 -6.77 11.45
CA GLY A 90 -6.89 -7.44 11.15
C GLY A 90 -6.72 -8.89 10.70
N VAL A 91 -5.73 -9.16 9.82
CA VAL A 91 -5.39 -10.50 9.32
C VAL A 91 -3.90 -10.81 9.55
N PRO A 92 -3.50 -11.27 10.75
CA PRO A 92 -2.09 -11.52 11.08
C PRO A 92 -1.42 -12.64 10.27
N SER A 93 -2.17 -13.47 9.54
CA SER A 93 -1.63 -14.51 8.67
C SER A 93 -1.37 -14.05 7.23
N ALA A 94 -1.93 -12.89 6.82
CA ALA A 94 -1.76 -12.38 5.46
C ALA A 94 -0.31 -11.98 5.18
N ARG A 95 0.12 -12.10 3.92
CA ARG A 95 1.41 -11.58 3.46
C ARG A 95 1.25 -10.14 3.00
N ILE A 96 2.36 -9.41 3.03
CA ILE A 96 2.41 -7.98 2.68
C ILE A 96 3.31 -7.81 1.46
N ALA A 97 2.78 -7.20 0.41
CA ALA A 97 3.55 -6.61 -0.68
C ALA A 97 3.50 -5.08 -0.56
N VAL A 98 4.66 -4.45 -0.67
CA VAL A 98 4.87 -3.02 -0.40
C VAL A 98 5.11 -2.29 -1.72
N TYR A 99 4.34 -1.24 -1.99
CA TYR A 99 4.54 -0.36 -3.13
C TYR A 99 4.64 1.08 -2.62
N LYS A 100 5.86 1.62 -2.56
CA LYS A 100 6.10 2.98 -2.08
C LYS A 100 5.87 3.97 -3.22
N ILE A 101 4.84 4.81 -3.08
CA ILE A 101 4.42 5.79 -4.10
C ILE A 101 4.43 7.24 -3.63
N CYS A 102 4.67 7.50 -2.34
CA CYS A 102 4.77 8.86 -1.86
C CYS A 102 6.01 9.14 -1.04
N TYR A 103 6.45 10.37 -1.22
CA TYR A 103 7.63 11.00 -0.68
C TYR A 103 7.20 12.30 0.04
N PRO A 104 8.12 13.06 0.64
CA PRO A 104 7.78 14.26 1.41
C PRO A 104 7.00 15.32 0.63
N ASP A 105 7.17 15.37 -0.69
CA ASP A 105 6.53 16.25 -1.65
C ASP A 105 5.15 15.76 -2.13
N GLY A 106 4.78 14.52 -1.81
CA GLY A 106 3.46 13.96 -2.11
C GLY A 106 3.54 12.63 -2.84
N CYS A 107 2.39 12.23 -3.40
CA CYS A 107 2.23 11.04 -4.23
C CYS A 107 1.92 11.52 -5.65
N LEU A 108 2.74 11.14 -6.63
CA LEU A 108 2.49 11.54 -8.01
C LEU A 108 1.50 10.58 -8.68
N ASP A 109 0.65 11.12 -9.55
CA ASP A 109 -0.33 10.33 -10.30
C ASP A 109 0.32 9.20 -11.13
N ALA A 110 1.51 9.45 -11.69
CA ALA A 110 2.27 8.44 -12.44
C ALA A 110 2.77 7.29 -11.55
N ASP A 111 3.26 7.61 -10.35
CA ASP A 111 3.74 6.61 -9.38
C ASP A 111 2.58 5.77 -8.83
N ILE A 112 1.41 6.40 -8.61
CA ILE A 112 0.17 5.71 -8.22
C ILE A 112 -0.23 4.69 -9.29
N LEU A 113 -0.31 5.11 -10.55
CA LEU A 113 -0.73 4.23 -11.65
C LEU A 113 0.26 3.09 -11.88
N ALA A 114 1.56 3.36 -11.82
CA ALA A 114 2.59 2.34 -11.95
C ALA A 114 2.51 1.28 -10.83
N ALA A 115 2.23 1.71 -9.60
CA ALA A 115 2.04 0.77 -8.49
C ALA A 115 0.77 -0.08 -8.64
N PHE A 116 -0.34 0.50 -9.13
CA PHE A 116 -1.55 -0.28 -9.42
C PHE A 116 -1.29 -1.34 -10.49
N ASP A 117 -0.60 -0.97 -11.58
CA ASP A 117 -0.29 -1.88 -12.69
C ASP A 117 0.56 -3.07 -12.21
N ASP A 118 1.65 -2.79 -11.48
CA ASP A 118 2.50 -3.83 -10.91
C ASP A 118 1.76 -4.68 -9.87
N ALA A 119 0.90 -4.12 -9.01
CA ALA A 119 0.14 -4.94 -8.06
C ALA A 119 -0.88 -5.86 -8.73
N ILE A 120 -1.58 -5.35 -9.75
CA ILE A 120 -2.49 -6.18 -10.54
C ILE A 120 -1.70 -7.30 -11.22
N SER A 121 -0.56 -6.99 -11.83
CA SER A 121 0.30 -7.98 -12.47
C SER A 121 0.93 -8.98 -11.48
N ASP A 122 1.28 -8.54 -10.28
CA ASP A 122 1.83 -9.38 -9.21
C ASP A 122 0.75 -10.33 -8.63
N GLY A 123 -0.53 -10.13 -8.99
CA GLY A 123 -1.62 -11.07 -8.69
C GLY A 123 -2.14 -10.97 -7.27
N VAL A 124 -2.30 -9.75 -6.78
CA VAL A 124 -2.65 -9.47 -5.39
C VAL A 124 -4.14 -9.63 -5.09
N ASP A 125 -4.52 -9.91 -3.85
CA ASP A 125 -5.92 -10.20 -3.52
C ASP A 125 -6.74 -8.95 -3.14
N ILE A 126 -6.11 -7.99 -2.46
CA ILE A 126 -6.78 -6.75 -2.01
C ILE A 126 -5.76 -5.63 -1.81
N ILE A 127 -6.18 -4.43 -2.16
CA ILE A 127 -5.39 -3.22 -2.09
C ILE A 127 -5.85 -2.35 -0.92
N SER A 128 -4.92 -1.93 -0.08
CA SER A 128 -5.16 -0.93 0.97
C SER A 128 -4.39 0.35 0.66
N LEU A 129 -5.12 1.39 0.27
CA LEU A 129 -4.58 2.68 -0.13
C LEU A 129 -5.11 3.79 0.78
N SER A 130 -4.29 4.25 1.71
CA SER A 130 -4.68 5.34 2.62
C SER A 130 -4.43 6.74 2.05
N VAL A 131 -4.31 6.90 0.74
CA VAL A 131 -4.02 8.18 0.06
C VAL A 131 -5.30 8.75 -0.55
N GLY A 132 -5.37 10.07 -0.66
CA GLY A 132 -6.44 10.76 -1.37
C GLY A 132 -5.98 12.15 -1.80
N GLY A 133 -6.64 12.70 -2.82
CA GLY A 133 -6.46 14.07 -3.29
C GLY A 133 -7.76 14.86 -3.18
N PHE A 134 -7.84 15.97 -3.91
CA PHE A 134 -9.13 16.62 -4.16
C PHE A 134 -10.00 15.73 -5.05
N PRO A 135 -11.33 15.70 -4.85
CA PRO A 135 -12.24 14.98 -5.73
C PRO A 135 -12.10 15.49 -7.16
N LYS A 136 -11.89 14.56 -8.09
CA LYS A 136 -11.82 14.83 -9.53
C LYS A 136 -12.83 13.95 -10.26
N ASP A 137 -13.07 14.24 -11.52
CA ASP A 137 -13.73 13.31 -12.44
C ASP A 137 -12.94 11.98 -12.46
N TYR A 138 -13.65 10.85 -12.48
CA TYR A 138 -13.05 9.51 -12.44
C TYR A 138 -11.97 9.30 -13.49
N LEU A 139 -12.14 9.87 -14.69
CA LEU A 139 -11.16 9.74 -15.79
C LEU A 139 -9.92 10.63 -15.63
N LYS A 140 -9.88 11.45 -14.58
CA LYS A 140 -8.77 12.36 -14.24
C LYS A 140 -8.19 12.10 -12.85
N ASP A 141 -8.67 11.05 -12.18
CA ASP A 141 -8.22 10.62 -10.88
C ASP A 141 -7.42 9.32 -11.03
N SER A 142 -6.11 9.39 -10.78
CA SER A 142 -5.20 8.24 -10.85
C SER A 142 -5.63 7.09 -9.93
N ILE A 143 -6.20 7.41 -8.77
CA ILE A 143 -6.70 6.41 -7.81
C ILE A 143 -7.96 5.75 -8.37
N ALA A 144 -8.88 6.53 -8.92
CA ALA A 144 -10.11 5.99 -9.51
C ALA A 144 -9.80 5.09 -10.72
N ILE A 145 -8.91 5.52 -11.61
CA ILE A 145 -8.45 4.74 -12.77
C ILE A 145 -7.78 3.44 -12.31
N GLY A 146 -6.78 3.53 -11.42
CA GLY A 146 -6.08 2.34 -10.91
C GLY A 146 -7.03 1.35 -10.24
N ALA A 147 -7.93 1.83 -9.39
CA ALA A 147 -8.93 1.00 -8.72
C ALA A 147 -9.94 0.38 -9.70
N PHE A 148 -10.27 1.05 -10.81
CA PHE A 148 -11.16 0.50 -11.83
C PHE A 148 -10.52 -0.72 -12.51
N HIS A 149 -9.24 -0.60 -12.88
CA HIS A 149 -8.47 -1.71 -13.45
C HIS A 149 -8.25 -2.84 -12.45
N ALA A 150 -8.04 -2.53 -11.17
CA ALA A 150 -7.96 -3.53 -10.11
C ALA A 150 -9.29 -4.30 -9.96
N MET A 151 -10.42 -3.59 -9.89
CA MET A 151 -11.76 -4.20 -9.79
C MET A 151 -12.07 -5.09 -11.01
N LYS A 152 -11.67 -4.67 -12.21
CA LYS A 152 -11.81 -5.47 -13.44
C LYS A 152 -11.07 -6.81 -13.34
N ASN A 153 -10.00 -6.89 -12.56
CA ASN A 153 -9.22 -8.10 -12.28
C ASN A 153 -9.65 -8.80 -10.98
N GLY A 154 -10.78 -8.41 -10.38
CA GLY A 154 -11.29 -9.02 -9.15
C GLY A 154 -10.60 -8.56 -7.86
N ILE A 155 -9.86 -7.45 -7.91
CA ILE A 155 -9.07 -6.94 -6.78
C ILE A 155 -9.77 -5.73 -6.17
N LEU A 156 -10.26 -5.87 -4.94
CA LEU A 156 -10.92 -4.76 -4.22
C LEU A 156 -9.88 -3.72 -3.78
N THR A 157 -10.22 -2.44 -3.91
CA THR A 157 -9.41 -1.33 -3.38
C THR A 157 -10.14 -0.68 -2.20
N SER A 158 -9.51 -0.71 -1.01
CA SER A 158 -9.95 -0.03 0.20
C SER A 158 -9.23 1.32 0.35
N ASN A 159 -10.00 2.40 0.28
CA ASN A 159 -9.50 3.78 0.30
C ASN A 159 -9.93 4.52 1.56
N SER A 160 -9.12 5.48 2.02
CA SER A 160 -9.56 6.44 3.04
C SER A 160 -10.56 7.45 2.45
N ALA A 161 -11.56 7.86 3.21
CA ALA A 161 -12.50 8.91 2.78
C ALA A 161 -11.85 10.31 2.74
N GLY A 162 -10.71 10.49 3.41
CA GLY A 162 -10.07 11.78 3.63
C GLY A 162 -10.37 12.35 5.02
N ASN A 163 -9.60 13.37 5.41
CA ASN A 163 -9.63 13.95 6.76
C ASN A 163 -10.14 15.40 6.79
N CYS A 164 -10.83 15.85 5.73
CA CYS A 164 -11.30 17.22 5.57
C CYS A 164 -12.71 17.47 6.14
N GLY A 165 -13.27 16.51 6.89
CA GLY A 165 -14.54 16.69 7.60
C GLY A 165 -14.49 17.78 8.68
N PRO A 166 -15.61 18.11 9.34
CA PRO A 166 -16.90 17.40 9.31
C PRO A 166 -17.91 17.96 8.28
N SER A 167 -17.56 19.01 7.52
CA SER A 167 -18.48 19.62 6.55
C SER A 167 -18.95 18.60 5.49
N PRO A 168 -20.19 18.73 4.99
CA PRO A 168 -20.69 17.88 3.91
C PRO A 168 -19.79 17.94 2.66
N ALA A 169 -19.82 16.87 1.86
CA ALA A 169 -19.10 16.78 0.57
C ALA A 169 -17.58 16.98 0.64
N THR A 170 -16.94 16.55 1.72
CA THR A 170 -15.48 16.63 1.94
C THR A 170 -14.74 15.31 1.67
N ILE A 171 -15.45 14.27 1.21
CA ILE A 171 -14.89 12.97 0.84
C ILE A 171 -14.02 13.09 -0.43
N SER A 172 -12.82 12.51 -0.39
CA SER A 172 -11.84 12.54 -1.50
C SER A 172 -12.01 11.38 -2.48
N ASN A 173 -12.11 10.16 -1.97
CA ASN A 173 -12.20 8.95 -2.78
C ASN A 173 -13.67 8.57 -2.96
N VAL A 174 -14.21 8.76 -4.16
CA VAL A 174 -15.66 8.65 -4.45
C VAL A 174 -16.00 7.67 -5.57
N SER A 175 -15.03 6.91 -6.07
CA SER A 175 -15.26 5.92 -7.13
C SER A 175 -16.15 4.77 -6.64
N PRO A 176 -17.21 4.41 -7.38
CA PRO A 176 -18.18 3.40 -6.92
C PRO A 176 -17.62 1.97 -6.89
N TRP A 177 -16.49 1.72 -7.56
CA TRP A 177 -15.77 0.45 -7.56
C TRP A 177 -14.71 0.34 -6.44
N SER A 178 -14.64 1.32 -5.53
CA SER A 178 -13.74 1.29 -4.38
C SER A 178 -14.54 1.31 -3.07
N LEU A 179 -13.97 0.74 -2.02
CA LEU A 179 -14.51 0.85 -0.67
C LEU A 179 -13.92 2.09 0.02
N SER A 180 -14.71 3.15 0.15
CA SER A 180 -14.29 4.35 0.88
C SER A 180 -14.62 4.27 2.37
N VAL A 181 -13.58 4.34 3.21
CA VAL A 181 -13.66 4.11 4.66
C VAL A 181 -13.51 5.42 5.42
N ARG A 182 -14.44 5.71 6.33
CA ARG A 182 -14.37 6.87 7.23
C ARG A 182 -13.57 6.54 8.49
N GLY A 183 -12.81 7.53 8.98
CA GLY A 183 -12.31 7.56 10.36
C GLY A 183 -13.38 8.06 11.33
N TYR A 184 -13.21 7.76 12.62
CA TYR A 184 -13.97 8.33 13.73
C TYR A 184 -13.14 9.34 14.49
#